data_AF-A0AAU6KDT9-F1
#
_entry.id   AF-A0AAU6KDT9-F1
#
_cell.length_a   1.000
_cell.length_b   1.000
_cell.length_c   1.000
_cell.angle_alpha   90.00
_cell.angle_beta   90.00
_cell.angle_gamma   90.00
#
_symmetry.space_group_name_H-M   'P 1'
#
loop_
_entity.id
_entity.type
_entity.pdbx_description
1 polymer ?
#
loop_
_entity_poly.entity_id
_entity_poly.type
_entity_poly.pdbx_seq_one_letter_code
_entity_poly.pdbx_strand_id
1 'polypeptide(L)' 'MFGKKSQQSPDLTSPEKFKRGQAVYDRIVAGECEDVTAELDAAYGLSSKPEND' A
#
# COMPACT_ATOMS: atom_id res chain seq x y z
N MET A 1 14.02 17.93 -22.21
CA MET A 1 13.63 16.51 -22.08
C MET A 1 13.09 16.33 -20.67
N PHE A 2 11.77 16.19 -20.51
CA PHE A 2 11.16 16.04 -19.18
C PHE A 2 11.58 14.71 -18.59
N GLY A 3 12.45 14.75 -17.58
CA GLY A 3 12.87 13.59 -16.81
C GLY A 3 11.63 12.93 -16.21
N LYS A 4 11.30 11.74 -16.70
CA LYS A 4 10.34 10.85 -16.06
C LYS A 4 10.88 10.61 -14.65
N LYS A 5 10.24 11.20 -13.64
CA LYS A 5 10.40 10.73 -12.26
C LYS A 5 9.98 9.27 -12.30
N SER A 6 10.94 8.36 -12.24
CA SER A 6 10.68 6.93 -12.17
C SER A 6 9.91 6.70 -10.88
N GLN A 7 8.58 6.63 -10.99
CA GLN A 7 7.72 6.23 -9.90
C GLN A 7 8.02 4.76 -9.68
N GLN A 8 8.96 4.48 -8.77
CA GLN A 8 9.42 3.15 -8.48
C GLN A 8 8.22 2.37 -7.96
N SER A 9 7.73 1.42 -8.74
CA SER A 9 6.57 0.61 -8.39
C SER A 9 6.86 -0.10 -7.07
N PRO A 10 5.94 -0.04 -6.08
CA PRO A 10 6.16 -0.66 -4.80
C PRO A 10 6.38 -2.16 -4.98
N ASP A 11 7.39 -2.71 -4.31
CA ASP A 11 7.58 -4.15 -4.27
C ASP A 11 6.51 -4.78 -3.37
N LEU A 12 5.57 -5.48 -4.01
CA LEU A 12 4.48 -6.19 -3.35
C LEU A 12 4.78 -7.68 -3.14
N THR A 13 5.93 -8.16 -3.61
CA THR A 13 6.28 -9.59 -3.66
C THR A 13 7.30 -10.00 -2.62
N SER A 14 8.02 -9.04 -2.02
CA SER A 14 8.87 -9.29 -0.87
C SER A 14 8.09 -10.00 0.27
N PRO A 15 8.68 -10.98 0.96
CA PRO A 15 7.99 -11.76 2.00
C PRO A 15 7.33 -10.91 3.08
N GLU A 16 7.95 -9.79 3.46
CA GLU A 16 7.39 -8.87 4.43
C GLU A 16 6.15 -8.14 3.90
N LYS A 17 6.22 -7.66 2.66
CA LYS A 17 5.14 -6.92 2.00
C LYS A 17 3.96 -7.82 1.69
N PHE A 18 4.23 -9.06 1.28
CA PHE A 18 3.22 -10.11 1.12
C PHE A 18 2.48 -10.39 2.44
N LYS A 19 3.18 -10.57 3.56
CA LYS A 19 2.55 -10.77 4.88
C LYS A 19 1.63 -9.61 5.28
N ARG A 20 2.07 -8.37 5.04
CA ARG A 20 1.26 -7.18 5.33
C ARG A 20 0.00 -7.14 4.46
N GLY A 21 0.13 -7.43 3.15
CA GLY A 21 -1.01 -7.54 2.24
C GLY A 21 -1.99 -8.63 2.65
N GLN A 22 -1.48 -9.78 3.09
CA GLN A 22 -2.30 -10.89 3.54
C GLN A 22 -3.11 -10.54 4.80
N ALA A 23 -2.53 -9.83 5.77
CA ALA A 23 -3.26 -9.37 6.95
C ALA A 23 -4.36 -8.35 6.63
N VAL A 24 -4.20 -7.52 5.59
CA VAL A 24 -5.28 -6.65 5.09
C VAL A 24 -6.34 -7.49 4.40
N TYR A 25 -5.94 -8.40 3.52
CA TYR A 25 -6.86 -9.30 2.82
C TYR A 25 -7.74 -10.11 3.77
N ASP A 26 -7.16 -10.67 4.84
CA ASP A 26 -7.90 -11.45 5.84
C ASP A 26 -8.99 -10.60 6.52
N ARG A 27 -8.69 -9.33 6.84
CA ARG A 27 -9.67 -8.38 7.40
C ARG A 27 -10.77 -8.01 6.40
N ILE A 28 -10.42 -7.87 5.12
CA ILE A 28 -11.40 -7.66 4.04
C ILE A 28 -12.36 -8.84 3.95
N VAL A 29 -11.82 -10.07 3.92
CA VAL A 29 -12.61 -11.29 3.83
C VAL A 29 -13.48 -11.49 5.07
N ALA A 30 -12.99 -11.11 6.25
CA ALA A 30 -13.76 -11.16 7.50
C ALA A 30 -14.89 -10.10 7.58
N GLY A 31 -14.95 -9.14 6.65
CA GLY A 31 -15.88 -8.02 6.70
C GLY A 31 -15.55 -6.99 7.78
N GLU A 32 -14.32 -7.03 8.31
CA GLU A 32 -13.80 -6.12 9.34
C GLU A 32 -13.11 -4.89 8.72
N CYS A 33 -13.10 -4.79 7.40
CA CYS A 33 -12.49 -3.70 6.66
C CYS A 33 -13.54 -2.65 6.30
N GLU A 34 -13.44 -1.45 6.91
CA GLU A 34 -14.29 -0.30 6.59
C GLU A 34 -13.85 0.40 5.29
N ASP A 35 -12.54 0.51 5.09
CA ASP A 35 -11.94 1.11 3.88
C ASP A 35 -10.70 0.31 3.44
N VAL A 36 -10.89 -0.44 2.35
CA VAL A 36 -9.87 -1.27 1.72
C VAL A 36 -8.66 -0.45 1.28
N THR A 37 -8.89 0.75 0.75
CA THR A 37 -7.82 1.60 0.19
C THR A 37 -6.96 2.13 1.33
N ALA A 38 -7.58 2.64 2.39
CA ALA A 38 -6.87 3.15 3.55
C ALA A 38 -6.02 2.06 4.26
N GLU A 39 -6.56 0.86 4.40
CA GLU A 39 -5.85 -0.28 5.01
C GLU A 39 -4.65 -0.73 4.17
N LEU A 40 -4.78 -0.76 2.85
CA LEU A 40 -3.67 -1.08 1.95
C LEU A 40 -2.61 0.03 1.94
N ASP A 41 -3.04 1.30 1.90
CA ASP A 41 -2.12 2.44 1.93
C ASP A 41 -1.32 2.48 3.23
N ALA A 42 -1.96 2.20 4.37
CA ALA A 42 -1.29 2.08 5.67
C ALA A 42 -0.32 0.89 5.69
N ALA A 43 -0.73 -0.28 5.17
CA ALA A 43 0.11 -1.49 5.16
C ALA A 43 1.37 -1.33 4.30
N TYR A 44 1.24 -0.65 3.16
CA TYR A 44 2.32 -0.47 2.21
C TYR A 44 3.10 0.84 2.37
N GLY A 45 2.59 1.77 3.18
CA GLY A 45 3.14 3.13 3.30
C GLY A 45 2.90 3.96 2.05
N LEU A 46 1.84 3.64 1.28
CA LEU A 46 1.45 4.32 0.05
C LEU A 46 0.55 5.51 0.38
N SER A 47 0.93 6.35 1.34
CA SER A 47 0.17 7.56 1.56
C SER A 47 0.34 8.47 0.34
N SER A 48 -0.71 8.63 -0.47
CA SER A 48 -0.86 9.70 -1.47
C SER A 48 -1.00 11.09 -0.84
N LYS A 49 -0.31 11.34 0.27
CA LYS A 49 -0.18 12.64 0.89
C LYS A 49 1.15 13.22 0.38
N PRO A 50 1.15 14.36 -0.34
CA PRO A 50 2.39 15.04 -0.59
C PRO A 50 2.97 15.41 0.77
N GLU A 51 4.14 14.87 1.08
CA GLU A 51 5.08 15.41 2.05
C GLU A 51 5.31 16.87 1.66
N ASN A 52 4.50 17.77 2.20
CA ASN A 52 4.86 19.17 2.30
C ASN A 52 5.54 19.29 3.66
N ASP A 53 6.86 19.33 3.61
CA ASP A 53 7.73 19.92 4.61
C ASP A 53 7.42 21.43 4.76
#